data_AF-A0A7C9M2N8-F1
#
_entry.id   AF-A0A7C9M2N8-F1
#
_cell.length_a   1.000
_cell.length_b   1.000
_cell.length_c   1.000
_cell.angle_alpha   90.00
_cell.angle_beta   90.00
_cell.angle_gamma   90.00
#
_symmetry.space_group_name_H-M   'P 1'
#
loop_
_entity.id
_entity.type
_entity.pdbx_description
1 polymer ?
#
loop_
_entity_poly.entity_id
_entity_poly.type
_entity_poly.pdbx_seq_one_letter_code
_entity_poly.pdbx_strand_id
1 'polypeptide(L)'
;MRVQGNRWAIVAAMLLMAGCATKPKPAPEPLPTPEMPVAPTTTRGEFTIEADKNETWNAVGQIVVNTPGAEFEGRSQMLDMYTVRYRGVEFLVLTKAMLLSETIRKTTTRVTATTPDGKPIDTNASADLLALLQEKLPAAIIDVQARFAAEAKAKAKSKSKSKAKKKKKKA
;
A
#
# COMPACT_ATOMS: atom_id res chain seq x y z
N MET A 1 -7.52 -0.65 -53.75
CA MET A 1 -7.23 -2.04 -54.14
C MET A 1 -6.97 -2.89 -52.91
N ARG A 2 -7.90 -3.80 -52.59
CA ARG A 2 -7.70 -5.23 -52.24
C ARG A 2 -8.88 -5.71 -51.40
N VAL A 3 -9.79 -6.41 -52.09
CA VAL A 3 -10.83 -7.28 -51.54
C VAL A 3 -10.32 -8.70 -51.78
N GLN A 4 -10.23 -9.53 -50.75
CA GLN A 4 -10.06 -10.99 -50.85
C GLN A 4 -10.43 -11.56 -49.47
N GLY A 5 -11.43 -12.41 -49.29
CA GLY A 5 -12.09 -13.29 -50.24
C GLY A 5 -12.09 -14.69 -49.64
N ASN A 6 -12.98 -14.90 -48.68
CA ASN A 6 -13.25 -16.15 -47.96
C ASN A 6 -13.62 -17.26 -48.95
N ARG A 7 -12.90 -18.39 -48.96
CA ARG A 7 -13.19 -19.44 -49.96
C ARG A 7 -12.63 -20.82 -49.59
N TRP A 8 -13.57 -21.78 -49.53
CA TRP A 8 -13.43 -23.25 -49.65
C TRP A 8 -13.37 -24.10 -48.37
N ALA A 9 -14.57 -24.48 -47.97
CA ALA A 9 -14.92 -25.65 -47.20
C ALA A 9 -14.79 -26.95 -48.04
N ILE A 10 -14.31 -28.03 -47.38
CA ILE A 10 -14.71 -29.46 -47.49
C ILE A 10 -14.37 -30.16 -48.83
N VAL A 11 -13.68 -31.32 -48.86
CA VAL A 11 -14.16 -32.73 -48.84
C VAL A 11 -12.87 -33.60 -48.81
N ALA A 12 -12.65 -34.61 -47.96
CA ALA A 12 -13.08 -35.99 -48.19
C ALA A 12 -12.76 -36.90 -46.98
N ALA A 13 -13.78 -37.58 -46.47
CA ALA A 13 -13.69 -38.89 -45.80
C ALA A 13 -13.17 -39.94 -46.81
N MET A 14 -12.56 -41.09 -46.49
CA MET A 14 -12.83 -42.10 -45.46
C MET A 14 -11.75 -43.21 -45.60
N LEU A 15 -11.68 -44.16 -44.65
CA LEU A 15 -10.97 -45.48 -44.67
C LEU A 15 -9.47 -45.43 -44.28
N LEU A 16 -8.92 -46.16 -43.28
CA LEU A 16 -9.22 -47.49 -42.76
C LEU A 16 -8.85 -47.62 -41.27
N MET A 17 -9.66 -48.42 -40.57
CA MET A 17 -9.40 -48.99 -39.25
C MET A 17 -8.10 -49.81 -39.25
N ALA A 18 -7.13 -49.42 -38.43
CA ALA A 18 -6.05 -50.28 -37.96
C ALA A 18 -6.04 -50.23 -36.43
N GLY A 19 -6.38 -51.36 -35.81
CA GLY A 19 -6.53 -51.49 -34.37
C GLY A 19 -5.22 -51.27 -33.62
N CYS A 20 -5.31 -50.52 -32.53
CA CYS A 20 -4.34 -50.58 -31.43
C CYS A 20 -5.06 -51.10 -30.19
N ALA A 21 -4.87 -52.40 -29.95
CA ALA A 21 -5.20 -53.04 -28.68
C ALA A 21 -4.47 -52.31 -27.56
N THR A 22 -5.20 -51.46 -26.84
CA THR A 22 -4.68 -50.68 -25.72
C THR A 22 -4.79 -51.54 -24.47
N LYS A 23 -3.66 -52.06 -23.98
CA LYS A 23 -3.59 -52.68 -22.65
C LYS A 23 -4.03 -51.66 -21.60
N PRO A 24 -4.86 -52.02 -20.60
CA PRO A 24 -5.18 -51.09 -19.52
C PRO A 24 -3.91 -50.83 -18.72
N LYS A 25 -3.44 -49.58 -18.74
CA LYS A 25 -2.41 -49.11 -17.82
C LYS A 25 -3.07 -48.96 -16.44
N PRO A 26 -2.48 -49.51 -15.35
CA PRO A 26 -3.00 -49.31 -14.01
C PRO A 26 -3.10 -47.81 -13.72
N ALA A 27 -4.22 -47.39 -13.13
CA ALA A 27 -4.44 -46.02 -12.70
C ALA A 27 -3.26 -45.57 -11.81
N PRO A 28 -2.62 -44.42 -12.11
CA PRO A 28 -1.64 -43.86 -11.21
C PRO A 28 -2.36 -43.46 -9.91
N GLU A 29 -1.85 -43.93 -8.78
CA GLU A 29 -2.23 -43.42 -7.46
C GLU A 29 -2.10 -41.88 -7.45
N PRO A 30 -3.05 -41.14 -6.85
CA PRO A 30 -2.94 -39.70 -6.75
C PRO A 30 -1.72 -39.35 -5.88
N LEU A 31 -0.68 -38.82 -6.53
CA LEU A 31 0.45 -38.24 -5.83
C LEU A 31 -0.07 -37.09 -4.94
N PRO A 32 0.42 -36.96 -3.70
CA PRO A 32 0.08 -35.82 -2.86
C PRO A 32 0.53 -34.54 -3.56
N THR A 33 -0.44 -33.68 -3.89
CA THR A 33 -0.20 -32.34 -4.41
C THR A 33 0.66 -31.60 -3.38
N PRO A 34 1.83 -31.07 -3.73
CA PRO A 34 2.58 -30.23 -2.80
C PRO A 34 1.72 -29.02 -2.44
N GLU A 35 1.38 -28.87 -1.16
CA GLU A 35 0.72 -27.67 -0.63
C GLU A 35 1.63 -26.48 -0.91
N MET A 36 1.29 -25.69 -1.93
CA MET A 36 1.94 -24.42 -2.17
C MET A 36 1.66 -23.50 -0.97
N PRO A 37 2.65 -22.79 -0.42
CA PRO A 37 2.43 -21.87 0.69
C PRO A 37 1.41 -20.81 0.27
N VAL A 38 0.30 -20.73 1.02
CA VAL A 38 -0.77 -19.76 0.79
C VAL A 38 -0.21 -18.36 1.01
N ALA A 39 -0.33 -17.50 0.00
CA ALA A 39 0.09 -16.10 0.13
C ALA A 39 -0.75 -15.40 1.23
N PRO A 40 -0.15 -14.51 2.03
CA PRO A 40 -0.87 -13.83 3.10
C PRO A 40 -2.00 -12.97 2.51
N THR A 41 -3.18 -13.08 3.11
CA THR A 41 -4.36 -12.26 2.75
C THR A 41 -4.43 -10.97 3.55
N THR A 42 -3.71 -10.90 4.67
CA THR A 42 -3.61 -9.73 5.55
C THR A 42 -2.15 -9.51 5.95
N THR A 43 -1.78 -8.24 6.14
CA THR A 43 -0.44 -7.88 6.59
C THR A 43 -0.36 -8.02 8.09
N ARG A 44 0.62 -8.79 8.56
CA ARG A 44 0.84 -8.97 10.00
C ARG A 44 1.26 -7.64 10.63
N GLY A 45 0.59 -7.27 11.71
CA GLY A 45 0.89 -6.03 12.45
C GLY A 45 0.21 -4.79 11.86
N GLU A 46 -0.73 -4.91 10.92
CA GLU A 46 -1.57 -3.77 10.55
C GLU A 46 -2.44 -3.31 11.72
N PHE A 47 -2.68 -2.00 11.83
CA PHE A 47 -3.43 -1.41 12.94
C PHE A 47 -4.20 -0.15 12.50
N THR A 48 -5.11 0.30 13.36
CA THR A 48 -5.86 1.55 13.18
C THR A 48 -5.54 2.53 14.29
N ILE A 49 -5.52 3.82 13.95
CA ILE A 49 -5.32 4.92 14.89
C ILE A 49 -6.40 6.00 14.71
N GLU A 50 -6.96 6.49 15.82
CA GLU A 50 -7.95 7.58 15.84
C GLU A 50 -7.27 8.94 15.58
N ALA A 51 -6.85 9.17 14.33
CA ALA A 51 -6.22 10.42 13.90
C ALA A 51 -6.49 10.71 12.42
N ASP A 52 -6.32 11.98 12.04
CA ASP A 52 -6.38 12.38 10.63
C ASP A 52 -5.28 11.71 9.81
N LYS A 53 -5.62 11.39 8.56
CA LYS A 53 -4.73 10.73 7.62
C LYS A 53 -3.48 11.56 7.34
N ASN A 54 -3.61 12.87 7.14
CA ASN A 54 -2.46 13.70 6.78
C ASN A 54 -1.51 13.86 7.97
N GLU A 55 -2.04 13.98 9.18
CA GLU A 55 -1.22 14.03 10.40
C GLU A 55 -0.49 12.71 10.61
N THR A 56 -1.21 11.60 10.49
CA THR A 56 -0.63 10.24 10.57
C THR A 56 0.45 10.03 9.52
N TRP A 57 0.18 10.40 8.27
CA TRP A 57 1.15 10.31 7.16
C TRP A 57 2.42 11.10 7.49
N ASN A 58 2.30 12.36 7.89
CA ASN A 58 3.46 13.18 8.27
C ASN A 58 4.25 12.58 9.46
N ALA A 59 3.54 12.06 10.46
CA ALA A 59 4.15 11.42 11.63
C ALA A 59 4.89 10.13 11.25
N VAL A 60 4.32 9.26 10.40
CA VAL A 60 4.99 8.08 9.85
C VAL A 60 6.30 8.48 9.19
N GLY A 61 6.28 9.50 8.32
CA GLY A 61 7.49 9.98 7.66
C GLY A 61 8.58 10.43 8.64
N GLN A 62 8.20 11.14 9.72
CA GLN A 62 9.16 11.55 10.75
C GLN A 62 9.73 10.35 11.52
N ILE A 63 8.91 9.36 11.85
CA ILE A 63 9.36 8.19 12.59
C ILE A 63 10.31 7.36 11.71
N VAL A 64 9.93 7.08 10.46
CA VAL A 64 10.73 6.25 9.54
C VAL A 64 12.10 6.87 9.30
N VAL A 65 12.18 8.17 8.99
CA VAL A 65 13.47 8.85 8.73
C VAL A 65 14.39 8.85 9.97
N ASN A 66 13.82 8.83 11.17
CA ASN A 66 14.59 8.82 12.42
C ASN A 66 14.80 7.41 13.00
N THR A 67 14.33 6.36 12.33
CA THR A 67 14.44 4.98 12.81
C THR A 67 15.77 4.37 12.35
N PRO A 68 16.64 3.91 13.26
CA PRO A 68 17.88 3.25 12.88
C PRO A 68 17.62 2.00 12.04
N GLY A 69 18.36 1.88 10.92
CA GLY A 69 18.23 0.75 9.99
C GLY A 69 17.03 0.81 9.06
N ALA A 70 16.24 1.89 9.10
CA ALA A 70 15.24 2.19 8.07
C ALA A 70 15.84 3.11 7.01
N GLU A 71 15.85 2.64 5.77
CA GLU A 71 16.19 3.42 4.59
C GLU A 71 14.89 3.97 3.99
N PHE A 72 14.77 5.30 4.01
CA PHE A 72 13.67 5.98 3.36
C PHE A 72 14.02 6.22 1.88
N GLU A 73 13.30 5.57 0.97
CA GLU A 73 13.57 5.67 -0.47
C GLU A 73 12.68 6.70 -1.16
N GLY A 74 11.42 6.81 -0.74
CA GLY A 74 10.48 7.70 -1.39
C GLY A 74 9.12 7.79 -0.69
N ARG A 75 8.32 8.77 -1.11
CA ARG A 75 6.94 8.93 -0.63
C ARG A 75 6.03 9.46 -1.73
N SER A 76 4.77 9.05 -1.70
CA SER A 76 3.72 9.60 -2.54
C SER A 76 2.51 9.94 -1.69
N GLN A 77 2.21 11.24 -1.58
CA GLN A 77 1.04 11.71 -0.82
C GLN A 77 -0.27 11.36 -1.53
N MET A 78 -0.29 11.34 -2.86
CA MET A 78 -1.50 10.95 -3.61
C MET A 78 -1.86 9.48 -3.41
N LEU A 79 -0.85 8.63 -3.18
CA LEU A 79 -1.03 7.20 -2.96
C LEU A 79 -1.02 6.83 -1.47
N ASP A 80 -0.84 7.81 -0.58
CA ASP A 80 -0.71 7.66 0.87
C ASP A 80 0.32 6.60 1.28
N MET A 81 1.49 6.62 0.62
CA MET A 81 2.52 5.59 0.83
C MET A 81 3.93 6.14 1.03
N TYR A 82 4.74 5.33 1.70
CA TYR A 82 6.18 5.45 1.87
C TYR A 82 6.86 4.20 1.32
N THR A 83 7.89 4.36 0.50
CA THR A 83 8.78 3.26 0.10
C THR A 83 9.93 3.21 1.11
N VAL A 84 10.07 2.07 1.78
CA VAL A 84 11.03 1.88 2.87
C VAL A 84 11.75 0.56 2.67
N ARG A 85 13.07 0.56 2.89
CA ARG A 85 13.85 -0.66 3.10
C ARG A 85 14.23 -0.77 4.57
N TYR A 86 13.78 -1.81 5.25
CA TYR A 86 14.07 -2.03 6.67
C TYR A 86 14.63 -3.43 6.86
N ARG A 87 15.79 -3.54 7.53
CA ARG A 87 16.49 -4.81 7.74
C ARG A 87 16.68 -5.63 6.44
N GLY A 88 16.96 -4.93 5.33
CA GLY A 88 17.17 -5.54 4.00
C GLY A 88 15.90 -5.91 3.24
N VAL A 89 14.70 -5.69 3.80
CA VAL A 89 13.41 -5.96 3.14
C VAL A 89 12.81 -4.65 2.65
N GLU A 90 12.49 -4.58 1.36
CA GLU A 90 11.79 -3.45 0.75
C GLU A 90 10.28 -3.67 0.78
N PHE A 91 9.55 -2.66 1.23
CA PHE A 91 8.09 -2.66 1.26
C PHE A 91 7.52 -1.25 1.28
N LEU A 92 6.22 -1.17 1.02
CA LEU A 92 5.45 0.06 1.07
C LEU A 92 4.73 0.14 2.42
N VAL A 93 4.82 1.28 3.12
CA VAL A 93 3.98 1.60 4.28
C VAL A 93 2.85 2.50 3.81
N LEU A 94 1.61 2.11 4.07
CA LEU A 94 0.40 2.81 3.61
C LEU A 94 -0.39 3.37 4.79
N THR A 95 -0.90 4.59 4.65
CA THR A 95 -1.77 5.24 5.64
C THR A 95 -3.13 5.57 5.02
N LYS A 96 -4.10 4.67 5.14
CA LYS A 96 -5.41 4.81 4.49
C LYS A 96 -6.45 5.36 5.45
N ALA A 97 -7.14 6.44 5.04
CA ALA A 97 -8.29 6.92 5.78
C ALA A 97 -9.39 5.87 5.77
N MET A 98 -9.97 5.60 6.94
CA MET A 98 -11.11 4.69 7.09
C MET A 98 -12.41 5.46 6.92
N LEU A 99 -13.40 4.82 6.30
CA LEU A 99 -14.75 5.35 6.23
C LEU A 99 -15.40 5.28 7.61
N LEU A 100 -16.23 6.27 7.92
CA LEU A 100 -17.07 6.23 9.11
C LEU A 100 -18.05 5.05 9.01
N SER A 101 -18.23 4.36 10.13
CA SER A 101 -19.11 3.21 10.26
C SER A 101 -19.74 3.20 11.65
N GLU A 102 -20.60 2.24 11.95
CA GLU A 102 -21.16 2.08 13.30
C GLU A 102 -20.07 1.88 14.36
N THR A 103 -18.94 1.26 13.97
CA THR A 103 -17.76 1.02 14.80
C THR A 103 -16.73 2.15 14.75
N ILE A 104 -16.65 2.90 13.64
CA ILE A 104 -15.70 4.00 13.45
C ILE A 104 -16.45 5.33 13.46
N ARG A 105 -16.51 5.97 14.63
CA ARG A 105 -17.24 7.25 14.83
C ARG A 105 -16.37 8.49 14.68
N LYS A 106 -15.05 8.33 14.64
CA LYS A 106 -14.08 9.42 14.50
C LYS A 106 -13.19 9.18 13.30
N THR A 107 -12.56 10.25 12.81
CA THR A 107 -11.52 10.15 11.78
C THR A 107 -10.46 9.15 12.23
N THR A 108 -10.33 8.08 11.46
CA THR A 108 -9.48 6.95 11.79
C THR A 108 -8.64 6.63 10.56
N THR A 109 -7.37 6.33 10.79
CA THR A 109 -6.42 5.95 9.75
C THR A 109 -5.95 4.53 10.01
N ARG A 110 -5.99 3.69 8.97
CA ARG A 110 -5.36 2.37 8.98
C ARG A 110 -3.93 2.49 8.49
N VAL A 111 -3.00 1.96 9.26
CA VAL A 111 -1.59 1.84 8.91
C VAL A 111 -1.32 0.38 8.60
N THR A 112 -0.81 0.11 7.41
CA THR A 112 -0.49 -1.25 6.94
C THR A 112 0.76 -1.20 6.08
N ALA A 113 1.27 -2.37 5.69
CA ALA A 113 2.37 -2.50 4.76
C ALA A 113 1.99 -3.43 3.60
N THR A 114 2.60 -3.24 2.44
CA THR A 114 2.47 -4.13 1.29
C THR A 114 3.80 -4.36 0.62
N THR A 115 3.91 -5.40 -0.19
CA THR A 115 4.99 -5.53 -1.17
C THR A 115 4.96 -4.36 -2.17
N PRO A 116 6.03 -4.13 -2.95
CA PRO A 116 6.02 -3.16 -4.04
C PRO A 116 4.89 -3.40 -5.07
N ASP A 117 4.48 -4.66 -5.25
CA ASP A 117 3.35 -5.04 -6.10
C ASP A 117 1.97 -4.79 -5.46
N GLY A 118 1.93 -4.23 -4.25
CA GLY A 118 0.68 -3.92 -3.54
C GLY A 118 0.02 -5.11 -2.84
N LYS A 119 0.70 -6.25 -2.71
CA LYS A 119 0.17 -7.43 -1.99
C LYS A 119 0.44 -7.33 -0.50
N PRO A 120 -0.39 -7.96 0.36
CA PRO A 120 -0.07 -8.07 1.79
C PRO A 120 1.33 -8.66 1.99
N ILE A 121 2.04 -8.14 2.99
CA ILE A 121 3.40 -8.57 3.31
C ILE A 121 3.40 -9.20 4.71
N ASP A 122 4.03 -10.36 4.83
CA ASP A 122 4.23 -11.02 6.11
C ASP A 122 5.71 -11.32 6.31
N THR A 123 6.44 -10.34 6.82
CA THR A 123 7.85 -10.47 7.17
C THR A 123 8.08 -9.98 8.60
N ASN A 124 9.18 -10.40 9.22
CA ASN A 124 9.56 -9.87 10.53
C ASN A 124 9.90 -8.37 10.42
N ALA A 125 10.58 -7.95 9.35
CA ALA A 125 10.92 -6.55 9.12
C ALA A 125 9.68 -5.65 9.05
N SER A 126 8.67 -6.03 8.26
CA SER A 126 7.44 -5.26 8.14
C SER A 126 6.66 -5.22 9.46
N ALA A 127 6.55 -6.36 10.14
CA ALA A 127 5.85 -6.44 11.42
C ALA A 127 6.54 -5.61 12.52
N ASP A 128 7.88 -5.66 12.61
CA ASP A 128 8.66 -4.90 13.58
C ASP A 128 8.54 -3.39 13.34
N LEU A 129 8.60 -2.96 12.07
CA LEU A 129 8.44 -1.54 11.75
C LEU A 129 7.01 -1.06 12.05
N LEU A 130 5.99 -1.87 11.74
CA LEU A 130 4.60 -1.53 12.06
C LEU A 130 4.36 -1.47 13.58
N ALA A 131 4.94 -2.37 14.36
CA ALA A 131 4.87 -2.33 15.82
C ALA A 131 5.53 -1.05 16.38
N LEU A 132 6.70 -0.68 15.87
CA LEU A 132 7.39 0.56 16.24
C LEU A 132 6.54 1.79 15.88
N LEU A 133 5.92 1.79 14.70
CA LEU A 133 5.00 2.87 14.29
C LEU A 133 3.78 2.93 15.22
N GLN A 134 3.18 1.80 15.55
CA GLN A 134 2.03 1.73 16.45
C GLN A 134 2.36 2.35 17.83
N GLU A 135 3.56 2.09 18.35
CA GLU A 135 4.02 2.64 19.62
C GLU A 135 4.29 4.15 19.55
N LYS A 136 4.97 4.62 18.50
CA LYS A 136 5.47 6.01 18.42
C LYS A 136 4.49 7.01 17.82
N LEU A 137 3.55 6.55 17.00
CA LEU A 137 2.63 7.44 16.28
C LEU A 137 1.80 8.36 17.19
N PRO A 138 1.23 7.92 18.31
CA PRO A 138 0.42 8.80 19.16
C PRO A 138 1.18 10.05 19.61
N ALA A 139 2.43 9.90 20.05
CA ALA A 139 3.27 11.03 20.45
C ALA A 139 3.68 11.90 19.25
N ALA A 140 4.12 11.27 18.16
CA ALA A 140 4.55 11.99 16.96
C ALA A 140 3.42 12.81 16.31
N ILE A 141 2.17 12.34 16.37
CA ILE A 141 1.00 13.07 15.86
C ILE A 141 0.78 14.36 16.65
N ILE A 142 0.90 14.32 17.98
CA ILE A 142 0.78 15.52 18.84
C ILE A 142 1.85 16.54 18.44
N ASP A 143 3.08 16.11 18.21
CA ASP A 143 4.17 16.99 17.79
C ASP A 143 3.91 17.61 16.41
N VAL A 144 3.41 16.81 15.46
CA VAL A 144 3.02 17.29 14.11
C VAL A 144 1.91 18.35 14.21
N GLN A 145 0.88 18.10 15.01
CA GLN A 145 -0.21 19.05 15.25
C GLN A 145 0.30 20.36 15.86
N ALA A 146 1.18 20.27 16.86
CA ALA A 146 1.78 21.43 17.50
C ALA A 146 2.58 22.29 16.52
N ARG A 147 3.36 21.64 15.64
CA ARG A 147 4.13 22.33 14.59
C ARG A 147 3.22 23.03 13.59
N PHE A 148 2.18 22.37 13.08
CA PHE A 148 1.24 23.00 12.15
C PHE A 148 0.48 24.17 12.79
N ALA A 149 0.08 24.04 14.05
CA ALA A 149 -0.55 25.13 14.78
C ALA A 149 0.40 26.33 14.96
N ALA A 150 1.68 26.09 15.25
CA ALA A 150 2.70 27.13 15.36
C ALA A 150 2.93 27.84 14.02
N GLU A 151 3.05 27.09 12.93
CA GLU A 151 3.21 27.64 11.58
C GLU A 151 2.00 28.46 11.14
N ALA A 152 0.78 28.00 11.43
CA ALA A 152 -0.45 28.73 11.13
C ALA A 152 -0.48 30.08 11.87
N LYS A 153 -0.13 30.09 13.17
CA LYS A 153 -0.02 31.32 13.97
C LYS A 153 1.05 32.27 13.42
N ALA A 154 2.20 31.76 13.00
CA ALA A 154 3.27 32.57 12.40
C ALA A 154 2.83 33.20 11.07
N LYS A 155 2.18 32.43 10.19
CA LYS A 155 1.62 32.90 8.91
C LYS A 155 0.51 33.94 9.11
N ALA A 156 -0.31 33.81 10.15
CA ALA A 156 -1.32 34.81 10.48
C ALA A 156 -0.69 36.14 10.94
N LYS A 157 0.33 36.10 11.80
CA LYS A 157 1.07 37.28 12.28
C LYS A 157 1.82 38.00 11.15
N SER A 158 2.39 37.28 10.17
CA SER A 158 3.06 37.92 9.03
C SER A 158 2.07 38.60 8.08
N LYS A 159 0.91 37.98 7.83
CA LYS A 159 -0.17 38.56 7.01
C LYS A 159 -0.78 39.83 7.64
N SER A 160 -0.93 39.89 8.97
CA SER A 160 -1.45 41.09 9.63
C SER A 160 -0.46 42.26 9.57
N LYS A 161 0.83 42.00 9.80
CA LYS A 161 1.91 43.01 9.68
C LYS A 161 2.04 43.56 8.27
N SER A 162 1.95 42.72 7.24
CA SER A 162 2.03 43.16 5.84
C SER A 162 0.83 44.01 5.42
N LYS A 163 -0.39 43.65 5.85
CA LYS A 163 -1.59 44.48 5.63
C LYS A 163 -1.50 45.84 6.33
N ALA A 164 -1.01 45.89 7.57
CA ALA A 164 -0.81 47.15 8.30
C ALA A 164 0.20 48.07 7.61
N LYS A 165 1.33 47.52 7.14
CA LYS A 165 2.36 48.28 6.39
C LYS A 165 1.83 48.81 5.06
N LYS A 166 0.98 48.04 4.35
CA LYS A 166 0.35 48.48 3.09
C LYS A 166 -0.69 49.60 3.32
N LYS A 167 -1.43 49.57 4.44
CA LYS A 167 -2.40 50.62 4.80
C LYS A 167 -1.70 51.94 5.15
N LYS A 168 -0.57 51.89 5.88
CA LYS A 168 0.22 53.07 6.25
C LYS A 168 0.95 53.74 5.07
N LYS A 169 1.20 53.02 3.96
CA LYS A 169 1.83 53.58 2.74
C LYS A 169 0.82 54.20 1.76
N LYS A 170 -0.49 53.99 1.98
CA LYS A 170 -1.58 54.53 1.15
C LYS A 170 -2.31 55.72 1.78
N ALA A 171 -2.02 56.01 3.05
CA ALA A 171 -2.41 57.23 3.74
C ALA A 171 -1.21 58.18 3.72
#